data_AF-A0A7V2Y4A2-F1
#
_entry.id   AF-A0A7V2Y4A2-F1
#
_cell.length_a   1.000
_cell.length_b   1.000
_cell.length_c   1.000
_cell.angle_alpha   90.00
_cell.angle_beta   90.00
_cell.angle_gamma   90.00
#
_symmetry.space_group_name_H-M   'P 1'
#
loop_
_entity.id
_entity.type
_entity.pdbx_description
1 polymer ?
#
loop_
_entity_poly.entity_id
_entity_poly.type
_entity_poly.pdbx_seq_one_letter_code
_entity_poly.pdbx_strand_id
1 'polypeptide(L)'
;MKSAFELAMERLEKESGPSKKLSEEQKAHIAEVEKRFEARIAEQKLSYEDKLRAAGSLEDFNRLKAELADAIASLEAQRDREKETIWNAE
;
A
#
# COMPACT_ATOMS: atom_id res chain seq x y z
N MET A 1 -10.14 0.85 4.04
CA MET A 1 -9.40 1.97 4.68
C MET A 1 -8.73 2.72 3.54
N LYS A 2 -8.87 4.05 3.44
CA LYS A 2 -8.25 4.83 2.34
C LYS A 2 -6.72 4.77 2.47
N SER A 3 -6.01 4.60 1.36
CA SER A 3 -4.55 4.65 1.31
C SER A 3 -4.03 6.05 1.66
N ALA A 4 -2.77 6.15 2.12
CA ALA A 4 -2.15 7.44 2.45
C ALA A 4 -2.12 8.39 1.23
N PHE A 5 -1.96 7.81 0.03
CA PHE A 5 -2.08 8.52 -1.24
C PHE A 5 -3.49 9.12 -1.45
N GLU A 6 -4.56 8.35 -1.29
CA GLU A 6 -5.94 8.86 -1.44
C GLU A 6 -6.29 9.94 -0.40
N LEU A 7 -5.77 9.79 0.82
CA LEU A 7 -5.90 10.79 1.87
C LEU A 7 -5.15 12.09 1.54
N ALA A 8 -3.94 11.98 0.99
CA ALA A 8 -3.17 13.14 0.51
C ALA A 8 -3.89 13.83 -0.67
N MET A 9 -4.49 13.05 -1.56
CA MET A 9 -5.27 13.54 -2.69
C MET A 9 -6.53 14.28 -2.26
N GLU A 10 -7.30 13.72 -1.33
CA GLU A 10 -8.51 14.36 -0.79
C GLU A 10 -8.18 15.67 -0.04
N ARG A 11 -6.99 15.78 0.56
CA ARG A 11 -6.49 17.02 1.16
C ARG A 11 -6.08 18.05 0.11
N LEU A 12 -5.35 17.62 -0.93
CA LEU A 12 -4.92 18.48 -2.04
C LEU A 12 -6.11 19.10 -2.77
N GLU A 13 -7.15 18.31 -3.04
CA GLU A 13 -8.42 18.78 -3.65
C GLU A 13 -9.13 19.84 -2.80
N LYS A 14 -9.07 19.71 -1.47
CA LYS A 14 -9.65 20.69 -0.54
C LYS A 14 -8.83 21.97 -0.45
N GLU A 15 -7.51 21.90 -0.61
CA GLU A 15 -6.60 23.05 -0.42
C GLU A 15 -6.31 23.84 -1.72
N SER A 16 -6.30 23.21 -2.89
CA SER A 16 -5.66 23.78 -4.10
C SER A 16 -6.58 24.19 -5.26
N GLY A 17 -7.90 24.00 -5.16
CA GLY A 17 -8.80 24.12 -6.34
C GLY A 17 -8.67 22.90 -7.27
N PRO A 18 -9.25 22.91 -8.50
CA PRO A 18 -9.48 21.68 -9.28
C PRO A 18 -8.20 20.86 -9.40
N SER A 19 -8.25 19.66 -8.84
CA SER A 19 -7.19 18.65 -8.88
C SER A 19 -6.64 18.49 -10.28
N LYS A 20 -5.32 18.25 -10.39
CA LYS A 20 -4.69 17.76 -11.63
C LYS A 20 -5.58 16.63 -12.18
N LYS A 21 -6.22 16.86 -13.33
CA LYS A 21 -7.11 15.87 -13.92
C LYS A 21 -6.25 14.78 -14.52
N LEU A 22 -6.20 13.62 -13.86
CA LEU A 22 -5.58 12.44 -14.42
C LEU A 22 -6.26 12.04 -15.71
N SER A 23 -5.46 11.65 -16.70
CA SER A 23 -5.96 10.95 -17.89
C SER A 23 -6.56 9.59 -17.51
N GLU A 24 -7.42 9.05 -18.39
CA GLU A 24 -7.96 7.70 -18.18
C GLU A 24 -6.86 6.63 -18.12
N GLU A 25 -5.76 6.84 -18.85
CA GLU A 25 -4.57 5.98 -18.82
C GLU A 25 -3.86 6.04 -17.45
N GLN A 26 -3.66 7.25 -16.91
CA GLN A 26 -3.08 7.41 -15.56
C GLN A 26 -3.94 6.76 -14.49
N LYS A 27 -5.27 6.89 -14.58
CA LYS A 27 -6.20 6.23 -13.66
C LYS A 27 -6.12 4.71 -13.77
N ALA A 28 -6.09 4.18 -14.99
CA ALA A 28 -5.95 2.75 -15.23
C ALA A 28 -4.64 2.20 -14.65
N HIS A 29 -3.52 2.90 -14.85
CA HIS A 29 -2.22 2.53 -14.30
C HIS A 29 -2.21 2.56 -12.77
N ILE A 30 -2.80 3.59 -12.16
CA ILE A 30 -2.93 3.65 -10.70
C ILE A 30 -3.75 2.46 -10.17
N ALA A 31 -4.87 2.12 -10.81
CA ALA A 31 -5.68 0.96 -10.43
C ALA A 31 -4.93 -0.37 -10.58
N GLU A 32 -4.11 -0.51 -11.63
CA GLU A 32 -3.25 -1.69 -11.81
C GLU A 32 -2.21 -1.80 -10.69
N VAL A 33 -1.54 -0.69 -10.33
CA VAL A 33 -0.60 -0.64 -9.21
C VAL A 33 -1.29 -1.07 -7.92
N GLU A 34 -2.49 -0.56 -7.64
CA GLU A 34 -3.26 -0.94 -6.45
C GLU A 34 -3.53 -2.44 -6.40
N LYS A 35 -4.09 -3.00 -7.47
CA LYS A 35 -4.39 -4.43 -7.55
C LYS A 35 -3.13 -5.29 -7.38
N ARG A 36 -2.02 -4.89 -7.99
CA ARG A 36 -0.74 -5.61 -7.90
C ARG A 36 -0.21 -5.63 -6.47
N PHE A 37 -0.21 -4.49 -5.78
CA PHE A 37 0.27 -4.43 -4.40
C PHE A 37 -0.69 -5.07 -3.40
N GLU A 38 -2.00 -5.03 -3.64
CA GLU A 38 -2.97 -5.78 -2.83
C GLU A 38 -2.69 -7.29 -2.87
N ALA A 39 -2.43 -7.85 -4.07
CA ALA A 39 -2.04 -9.25 -4.22
C ALA A 39 -0.74 -9.56 -3.47
N ARG A 40 0.30 -8.71 -3.63
CA ARG A 40 1.59 -8.90 -2.91
C ARG A 40 1.44 -8.83 -1.40
N ILE A 41 0.59 -7.94 -0.87
CA ILE A 41 0.31 -7.85 0.56
C ILE A 41 -0.44 -9.11 1.04
N ALA A 42 -1.37 -9.64 0.25
CA ALA A 42 -2.07 -10.88 0.57
C ALA A 42 -1.10 -12.08 0.61
N GLU A 43 -0.23 -12.22 -0.39
CA GLU A 43 0.84 -13.23 -0.41
C GLU A 43 1.76 -13.11 0.80
N GLN A 44 2.17 -11.88 1.14
CA GLN A 44 3.01 -11.61 2.31
C GLN A 44 2.35 -12.08 3.61
N LYS A 45 1.04 -11.81 3.79
CA LYS A 45 0.27 -12.27 4.94
C LYS A 45 0.18 -13.80 5.00
N LEU A 46 -0.16 -14.43 3.88
CA LEU A 46 -0.26 -15.90 3.78
C LEU A 46 1.08 -16.57 4.12
N SER A 47 2.20 -16.03 3.64
CA SER A 47 3.55 -16.58 3.93
C SER A 47 3.96 -16.52 5.42
N TYR A 48 3.29 -15.68 6.22
CA TYR A 48 3.52 -15.56 7.66
C TYR A 48 2.48 -16.30 8.48
N GLU A 49 1.37 -16.73 7.89
CA GLU A 49 0.25 -17.34 8.61
C GLU A 49 0.67 -18.62 9.34
N ASP A 50 1.35 -19.54 8.65
CA ASP A 50 1.83 -20.78 9.26
C ASP A 50 2.94 -20.54 10.28
N LYS A 51 3.81 -19.54 10.06
CA LYS A 51 4.87 -19.16 11.01
C LYS A 51 4.28 -18.63 12.32
N LEU A 52 3.25 -17.78 12.22
CA LEU A 52 2.56 -17.22 13.37
C LEU A 52 1.79 -18.31 14.14
N ARG A 53 1.17 -19.26 13.44
CA ARG A 53 0.49 -20.41 14.06
C ARG A 53 1.47 -21.36 14.76
N ALA A 54 2.67 -21.52 14.20
CA ALA A 54 3.72 -22.38 14.74
C ALA A 54 4.62 -21.70 15.79
N ALA A 55 4.33 -20.44 16.17
CA ALA A 55 5.13 -19.71 17.14
C ALA A 55 5.14 -20.44 18.50
N GLY A 56 6.33 -20.79 18.99
CA GLY A 56 6.51 -21.55 20.24
C GLY A 56 6.41 -20.71 21.51
N SER A 57 6.40 -19.38 21.38
CA SER A 57 6.35 -18.44 22.50
C SER A 57 5.62 -17.15 22.11
N LEU A 58 5.15 -16.40 23.11
CA LEU A 58 4.56 -15.08 22.90
C LEU A 58 5.57 -14.08 22.33
N GLU A 59 6.84 -14.20 22.72
CA GLU A 59 7.92 -13.36 22.21
C GLU A 59 8.15 -13.61 20.71
N ASP A 60 8.24 -14.88 20.29
CA ASP A 60 8.39 -15.25 18.88
C ASP A 60 7.18 -14.81 18.05
N PHE A 61 5.96 -14.98 18.59
CA PHE A 61 4.75 -14.51 17.93
C PHE A 61 4.78 -13.00 17.70
N ASN A 62 5.14 -12.22 18.72
CA ASN A 62 5.22 -10.76 18.62
C ASN A 62 6.32 -10.32 17.64
N ARG A 63 7.47 -10.99 17.64
CA ARG A 63 8.55 -10.73 16.67
C ARG A 63 8.08 -10.97 15.24
N LEU A 64 7.50 -12.14 14.95
CA LEU A 64 6.96 -12.47 13.62
C LEU A 64 5.86 -11.50 13.18
N LYS A 65 5.03 -11.05 14.12
CA LYS A 65 3.99 -10.05 13.85
C LYS A 65 4.58 -8.68 13.51
N ALA A 66 5.63 -8.25 14.20
CA ALA A 66 6.35 -7.01 13.91
C ALA A 66 7.03 -7.08 12.54
N GLU A 67 7.72 -8.18 12.24
CA GLU A 67 8.33 -8.41 10.92
C GLU A 67 7.29 -8.36 9.78
N LEU A 68 6.11 -8.96 9.97
CA LEU A 68 5.02 -8.88 9.01
C LEU A 68 4.51 -7.44 8.83
N ALA A 69 4.37 -6.69 9.93
CA ALA A 69 3.91 -5.31 9.88
C ALA A 69 4.89 -4.42 9.09
N ASP A 70 6.19 -4.55 9.33
CA ASP A 70 7.23 -3.81 8.62
C ASP A 70 7.26 -4.17 7.13
N ALA A 71 7.11 -5.46 6.80
CA ALA A 71 7.05 -5.92 5.41
C ALA A 71 5.85 -5.33 4.67
N ILE A 72 4.66 -5.32 5.29
CA ILE A 72 3.46 -4.70 4.72
C ILE A 72 3.65 -3.19 4.56
N ALA A 73 4.15 -2.50 5.57
CA ALA A 73 4.39 -1.06 5.52
C ALA A 73 5.35 -0.67 4.37
N SER A 74 6.39 -1.48 4.15
CA SER A 74 7.31 -1.30 3.01
C SER A 74 6.62 -1.47 1.66
N LEU A 75 5.73 -2.47 1.52
CA LEU A 75 4.95 -2.67 0.29
C LEU A 75 3.97 -1.51 0.05
N GLU A 76 3.31 -1.00 1.10
CA GLU A 76 2.41 0.15 1.00
C GLU A 76 3.16 1.43 0.62
N ALA A 77 4.34 1.67 1.19
CA ALA A 77 5.18 2.80 0.82
C ALA A 77 5.66 2.72 -0.64
N GLN A 78 6.01 1.52 -1.13
CA GLN A 78 6.35 1.32 -2.55
C GLN A 78 5.15 1.58 -3.46
N ARG A 79 3.97 1.04 -3.13
CA ARG A 79 2.72 1.30 -3.85
C ARG A 79 2.46 2.80 -3.98
N ASP A 80 2.57 3.53 -2.88
CA ASP A 80 2.22 4.95 -2.84
C ASP A 80 3.23 5.79 -3.65
N ARG A 81 4.53 5.46 -3.61
CA ARG A 81 5.56 6.10 -4.48
C ARG A 81 5.31 5.86 -5.96
N GLU A 82 4.91 4.65 -6.34
CA GLU A 82 4.60 4.35 -7.74
C GLU A 82 3.35 5.10 -8.22
N LYS A 83 2.30 5.16 -7.39
CA LYS A 83 1.11 5.97 -7.67
C LYS A 83 1.44 7.46 -7.81
N GLU A 84 2.30 7.98 -6.93
CA GLU A 84 2.77 9.37 -6.98
C GLU A 84 3.58 9.66 -8.27
N THR A 85 4.39 8.70 -8.73
CA THR A 85 5.13 8.84 -9.99
C THR A 85 4.17 8.95 -11.19
N ILE A 86 3.14 8.09 -11.24
CA ILE A 86 2.11 8.13 -12.29
C ILE A 86 1.31 9.43 -12.22
N TRP A 87 0.99 9.87 -11.00
CA TRP A 87 0.29 11.12 -10.75
C TRP A 87 1.07 12.34 -11.25
N ASN A 88 2.38 12.37 -10.99
CA ASN A 88 3.23 13.49 -11.34
C ASN A 88 3.69 13.47 -12.81
N ALA A 89 3.55 12.35 -13.52
CA ALA A 89 3.81 12.28 -14.95
C ALA A 89 2.98 13.34 -15.72
N GLU A 90 3.63 14.01 -16.67
CA GLU A 90 3.07 15.07 -17.52
C GLU A 90 2.33 14.51 -18.74
#